data_AF-A0A967MAT2-F1
#
_entry.id   AF-A0A967MAT2-F1
#
_cell.length_a   1.000
_cell.length_b   1.000
_cell.length_c   1.000
_cell.angle_alpha   90.00
_cell.angle_beta   90.00
_cell.angle_gamma   90.00
#
_symmetry.space_group_name_H-M   'P 1'
#
loop_
_entity.id
_entity.type
_entity.pdbx_description
1 polymer ?
#
loop_
_entity_poly.entity_id
_entity_poly.type
_entity_poly.pdbx_seq_one_letter_code
_entity_poly.pdbx_strand_id
1 'polypeptide(L)'
;MTDTNVGGTYFDHSLHIEDFDLTCRDCHFGVVHNPQTATDRMNFCITCHSDVGESAPQIDDCNVCHEAQLAMNEGTGVEGVEDIPSMMYGDAADMTCTDCHTGVTKGVYRPSSSTCSDCHDEDYVEVFNEWASTTEARIDELKSLRIEVEEELRDADAANRDTAAVWEIYSRALRNLRYVRHDGTHGVHNNEYAEAILDTVEEDFKQTLVQLDSVW
;
A
#
# COMPACT_ATOMS: atom_id res chain seq x y z
N MET A 1 -8.08 -8.16 -19.12
CA MET A 1 -7.76 -7.74 -17.74
C MET A 1 -6.49 -8.48 -17.37
N THR A 2 -5.34 -7.84 -17.49
CA THR A 2 -4.04 -8.44 -17.13
C THR A 2 -3.63 -8.08 -15.70
N ASP A 3 -4.38 -7.17 -15.07
CA ASP A 3 -4.19 -6.79 -13.68
C ASP A 3 -5.05 -7.72 -12.82
N THR A 4 -4.39 -8.66 -12.16
CA THR A 4 -4.98 -9.67 -11.27
C THR A 4 -4.86 -9.26 -9.80
N ASN A 5 -4.47 -8.02 -9.51
CA ASN A 5 -4.33 -7.53 -8.14
C ASN A 5 -5.63 -6.93 -7.61
N VAL A 6 -6.07 -7.39 -6.44
CA VAL A 6 -7.20 -6.81 -5.69
C VAL A 6 -6.66 -6.31 -4.35
N GLY A 7 -6.62 -4.99 -4.16
CA GLY A 7 -6.19 -4.40 -2.88
C GLY A 7 -4.70 -4.56 -2.55
N GLY A 8 -3.86 -4.90 -3.54
CA GLY A 8 -2.42 -5.16 -3.33
C GLY A 8 -2.07 -6.64 -3.22
N THR A 9 -3.05 -7.54 -3.41
CA THR A 9 -2.91 -9.00 -3.33
C THR A 9 -3.20 -9.63 -4.68
N TYR A 10 -2.43 -10.62 -5.09
CA TYR A 10 -2.70 -11.39 -6.29
C TYR A 10 -3.97 -12.24 -6.09
N PHE A 11 -4.93 -12.09 -7.00
CA PHE A 11 -6.22 -12.77 -6.92
C PHE A 11 -6.53 -13.53 -8.21
N ASP A 12 -6.38 -14.86 -8.14
CA ASP A 12 -6.83 -15.76 -9.20
C ASP A 12 -8.35 -15.96 -9.11
N HIS A 13 -9.03 -15.52 -10.17
CA HIS A 13 -10.48 -15.62 -10.29
C HIS A 13 -10.95 -17.03 -10.64
N SER A 14 -10.08 -17.89 -11.22
CA SER A 14 -10.47 -19.19 -11.78
C SER A 14 -11.09 -20.10 -10.74
N LEU A 15 -10.40 -20.35 -9.62
CA LEU A 15 -10.89 -21.17 -8.51
C LEU A 15 -12.25 -20.67 -7.99
N HIS A 16 -12.37 -19.36 -7.77
CA HIS A 16 -13.56 -18.73 -7.22
C HIS A 16 -14.77 -18.84 -8.15
N ILE A 17 -14.55 -18.71 -9.48
CA ILE A 17 -15.63 -18.75 -10.47
C ILE A 17 -15.96 -20.18 -10.87
N GLU A 18 -14.96 -21.03 -11.11
CA GLU A 18 -15.13 -22.36 -11.69
C GLU A 18 -15.46 -23.42 -10.64
N ASP A 19 -14.79 -23.41 -9.48
CA ASP A 19 -14.94 -24.45 -8.46
C ASP A 19 -15.95 -24.08 -7.36
N PHE A 20 -16.17 -22.78 -7.14
CA PHE A 20 -17.13 -22.26 -6.16
C PHE A 20 -18.39 -21.62 -6.77
N ASP A 21 -18.52 -21.66 -8.10
CA ASP A 21 -19.67 -21.12 -8.86
C ASP A 21 -19.99 -19.63 -8.55
N LEU A 22 -18.99 -18.84 -8.15
CA LEU A 22 -19.18 -17.40 -7.90
C LEU A 22 -19.26 -16.63 -9.23
N THR A 23 -20.13 -15.63 -9.25
CA THR A 23 -20.28 -14.71 -10.38
C THR A 23 -19.52 -13.40 -10.12
N CYS A 24 -19.23 -12.65 -11.20
CA CYS A 24 -18.54 -11.36 -11.09
C CYS A 24 -19.22 -10.39 -10.11
N ARG A 25 -20.55 -10.51 -9.95
CA ARG A 25 -21.35 -9.62 -9.11
C ARG A 25 -21.21 -9.95 -7.64
N ASP A 26 -20.91 -11.19 -7.30
CA ASP A 26 -20.78 -11.63 -5.91
C ASP A 26 -19.65 -10.85 -5.24
N CYS A 27 -18.54 -10.60 -5.96
CA CYS A 27 -17.44 -9.75 -5.48
C CYS A 27 -17.61 -8.27 -5.85
N HIS A 28 -17.76 -7.95 -7.14
CA HIS A 28 -17.68 -6.57 -7.60
C HIS A 28 -18.87 -5.71 -7.17
N PHE A 29 -20.06 -6.28 -6.92
CA PHE A 29 -21.18 -5.48 -6.46
C PHE A 29 -20.95 -4.96 -5.04
N GLY A 30 -20.39 -5.80 -4.16
CA GLY A 30 -19.96 -5.39 -2.81
C GLY A 30 -18.79 -4.41 -2.83
N VAL A 31 -17.78 -4.66 -3.68
CA VAL A 31 -16.60 -3.80 -3.80
C VAL A 31 -16.89 -2.43 -4.41
N VAL A 32 -17.82 -2.35 -5.38
CA VAL A 32 -18.11 -1.11 -6.12
C VAL A 32 -19.21 -0.28 -5.45
N HIS A 33 -20.21 -0.92 -4.82
CA HIS A 33 -21.37 -0.21 -4.28
C HIS A 33 -21.40 -0.09 -2.75
N ASN A 34 -20.45 -0.70 -2.03
CA ASN A 34 -20.40 -0.64 -0.56
C ASN A 34 -19.02 -0.36 0.10
N PRO A 35 -18.00 0.27 -0.53
CA PRO A 35 -16.78 0.57 0.22
C PRO A 35 -16.97 1.86 1.04
N GLN A 36 -17.11 1.76 2.36
CA GLN A 36 -16.95 2.93 3.25
C GLN A 36 -15.47 3.16 3.58
N THR A 37 -14.66 2.09 3.60
CA THR A 37 -13.23 2.09 3.92
C THR A 37 -12.45 1.10 3.04
N ALA A 38 -11.11 1.20 3.05
CA ALA A 38 -10.25 0.21 2.42
C ALA A 38 -10.35 -1.18 3.10
N THR A 39 -10.59 -1.20 4.42
CA THR A 39 -10.82 -2.42 5.23
C THR A 39 -12.07 -3.18 4.78
N ASP A 40 -13.11 -2.47 4.33
CA ASP A 40 -14.35 -3.11 3.83
C ASP A 40 -14.11 -3.96 2.58
N ARG A 41 -13.02 -3.70 1.85
CA ARG A 41 -12.64 -4.52 0.69
C ARG A 41 -12.09 -5.89 1.12
N MET A 42 -11.33 -5.94 2.22
CA MET A 42 -10.81 -7.20 2.76
C MET A 42 -11.91 -8.03 3.45
N ASN A 43 -12.91 -7.37 4.05
CA ASN A 43 -14.09 -8.03 4.62
C ASN A 43 -14.79 -8.94 3.60
N PHE A 44 -14.73 -8.62 2.31
CA PHE A 44 -15.30 -9.46 1.27
C PHE A 44 -14.61 -10.83 1.20
N CYS A 45 -13.28 -10.88 1.22
CA CYS A 45 -12.49 -12.11 1.17
C CYS A 45 -12.74 -12.95 2.43
N ILE A 46 -12.62 -12.33 3.61
CA ILE A 46 -12.71 -13.05 4.88
C ILE A 46 -14.12 -13.48 5.26
N THR A 47 -15.19 -12.92 4.64
CA THR A 47 -16.56 -13.37 4.89
C THR A 47 -16.71 -14.86 4.59
N CYS A 48 -16.23 -15.32 3.42
CA CYS A 48 -16.27 -16.75 3.10
C CYS A 48 -15.11 -17.52 3.71
N HIS A 49 -13.89 -16.96 3.71
CA HIS A 49 -12.71 -17.68 4.21
C HIS A 49 -12.77 -17.94 5.74
N SER A 50 -13.42 -17.07 6.52
CA SER A 50 -13.64 -17.33 7.96
C SER A 50 -14.76 -18.35 8.24
N ASP A 51 -15.74 -18.48 7.34
CA ASP A 51 -16.88 -19.39 7.48
C ASP A 51 -16.51 -20.85 7.18
N VAL A 52 -15.54 -21.09 6.29
CA VAL A 52 -15.19 -22.44 5.81
C VAL A 52 -14.06 -23.13 6.61
N GLY A 53 -13.53 -22.48 7.65
CA GLY A 53 -12.56 -23.04 8.60
C GLY A 53 -11.31 -23.60 7.92
N GLU A 54 -10.95 -24.85 8.24
CA GLU A 54 -9.76 -25.54 7.69
C GLU A 54 -9.73 -25.66 6.15
N SER A 55 -10.85 -25.39 5.47
CA SER A 55 -10.92 -25.38 4.01
C SER A 55 -10.42 -24.06 3.39
N ALA A 56 -10.09 -23.06 4.21
CA ALA A 56 -9.51 -21.78 3.82
C ALA A 56 -8.18 -21.55 4.56
N PRO A 57 -7.12 -22.33 4.28
CA PRO A 57 -5.82 -22.20 4.94
C PRO A 57 -5.17 -20.82 4.73
N GLN A 58 -5.64 -20.05 3.74
CA GLN A 58 -5.19 -18.68 3.51
C GLN A 58 -5.42 -17.75 4.71
N ILE A 59 -6.34 -18.09 5.62
CA ILE A 59 -6.60 -17.29 6.82
C ILE A 59 -5.54 -17.51 7.92
N ASP A 60 -4.78 -18.61 7.85
CA ASP A 60 -3.77 -18.96 8.84
C ASP A 60 -2.42 -18.26 8.58
N ASP A 61 -2.22 -17.71 7.39
CA ASP A 61 -1.02 -16.99 6.99
C ASP A 61 -1.37 -15.57 6.51
N CYS A 62 -0.98 -14.57 7.31
CA CYS A 62 -1.20 -13.17 7.00
C CYS A 62 -0.67 -12.80 5.61
N ASN A 63 0.45 -13.39 5.19
CA ASN A 63 1.18 -13.03 3.99
C ASN A 63 0.40 -13.34 2.71
N VAL A 64 -0.51 -14.32 2.75
CA VAL A 64 -1.34 -14.69 1.60
C VAL A 64 -2.27 -13.55 1.19
N CYS A 65 -2.76 -12.78 2.17
CA CYS A 65 -3.66 -11.66 1.93
C CYS A 65 -2.96 -10.30 2.01
N HIS A 66 -1.86 -10.20 2.76
CA HIS A 66 -1.16 -8.95 3.07
C HIS A 66 0.16 -8.78 2.32
N GLU A 67 0.20 -9.15 1.04
CA GLU A 67 1.42 -9.05 0.20
C GLU A 67 2.04 -7.64 0.20
N ALA A 68 1.22 -6.59 0.11
CA ALA A 68 1.71 -5.21 0.13
C ALA A 68 2.34 -4.81 1.48
N GLN A 69 1.73 -5.23 2.59
CA GLN A 69 2.28 -4.97 3.93
C GLN A 69 3.53 -5.82 4.18
N LEU A 70 3.57 -7.05 3.68
CA LEU A 70 4.75 -7.92 3.73
C LEU A 70 5.91 -7.26 2.99
N ALA A 71 5.70 -6.87 1.73
CA ALA A 71 6.75 -6.26 0.91
C ALA A 71 7.25 -4.93 1.50
N MET A 72 6.39 -4.15 2.18
CA MET A 72 6.82 -2.97 2.94
C MET A 72 7.71 -3.35 4.13
N ASN A 73 7.31 -4.35 4.93
CA ASN A 73 8.11 -4.82 6.06
C ASN A 73 9.46 -5.43 5.62
N GLU A 74 9.46 -6.20 4.53
CA GLU A 74 10.69 -6.73 3.93
C GLU A 74 11.53 -5.64 3.26
N GLY A 75 10.93 -4.49 2.98
CA GLY A 75 11.62 -3.34 2.40
C GLY A 75 12.02 -3.54 0.94
N THR A 76 11.20 -4.26 0.17
CA THR A 76 11.51 -4.62 -1.22
C THR A 76 10.40 -4.19 -2.18
N GLY A 77 10.59 -4.37 -3.49
CA GLY A 77 9.50 -4.30 -4.47
C GLY A 77 9.33 -2.95 -5.19
N VAL A 78 10.13 -1.94 -4.85
CA VAL A 78 10.16 -0.65 -5.57
C VAL A 78 11.41 -0.54 -6.44
N GLU A 79 11.21 -0.44 -7.75
CA GLU A 79 12.31 -0.26 -8.71
C GLU A 79 13.04 1.07 -8.48
N GLY A 80 14.37 1.02 -8.37
CA GLY A 80 15.22 2.20 -8.20
C GLY A 80 15.42 2.62 -6.74
N VAL A 81 14.78 1.95 -5.78
CA VAL A 81 15.05 2.09 -4.34
C VAL A 81 15.80 0.84 -3.87
N GLU A 82 16.86 1.02 -3.09
CA GLU A 82 17.59 -0.11 -2.50
C GLU A 82 16.70 -0.86 -1.50
N ASP A 83 16.88 -2.17 -1.38
CA ASP A 83 16.12 -2.97 -0.41
C ASP A 83 16.54 -2.57 1.02
N ILE A 84 15.57 -2.15 1.84
CA ILE A 84 15.81 -1.68 3.21
C ILE A 84 14.87 -2.43 4.16
N PRO A 85 15.24 -3.62 4.68
CA PRO A 85 14.38 -4.40 5.56
C PRO A 85 14.02 -3.64 6.85
N SER A 86 12.77 -3.79 7.32
CA SER A 86 12.32 -3.17 8.56
C SER A 86 13.09 -3.69 9.77
N MET A 87 13.47 -2.77 10.65
CA MET A 87 14.18 -3.10 11.88
C MET A 87 13.34 -3.92 12.89
N MET A 88 12.01 -3.98 12.71
CA MET A 88 11.07 -4.67 13.61
C MET A 88 10.37 -5.87 12.96
N TYR A 89 10.88 -6.39 11.86
CA TYR A 89 10.25 -7.52 11.16
C TYR A 89 11.26 -8.62 10.80
N GLY A 90 10.79 -9.86 10.84
CA GLY A 90 11.53 -11.03 10.38
C GLY A 90 12.86 -11.21 11.10
N ASP A 91 13.90 -11.59 10.36
CA ASP A 91 15.23 -11.90 10.90
C ASP A 91 15.90 -10.74 11.65
N ALA A 92 15.48 -9.49 11.40
CA ALA A 92 16.05 -8.31 12.06
C ALA A 92 15.68 -8.22 13.55
N ALA A 93 14.49 -8.71 13.93
CA ALA A 93 13.96 -8.60 15.29
C ALA A 93 13.30 -9.87 15.84
N ASP A 94 13.25 -10.96 15.07
CA ASP A 94 12.47 -12.17 15.38
C ASP A 94 10.98 -11.84 15.64
N MET A 95 10.45 -10.90 14.86
CA MET A 95 9.09 -10.37 14.99
C MET A 95 8.24 -10.70 13.76
N THR A 96 6.97 -10.97 14.00
CA THR A 96 5.95 -11.34 13.02
C THR A 96 4.75 -10.40 13.09
N CYS A 97 3.83 -10.51 12.13
CA CYS A 97 2.64 -9.66 12.05
C CYS A 97 1.81 -9.70 13.34
N THR A 98 1.68 -10.87 13.97
CA THR A 98 0.83 -11.08 15.15
C THR A 98 1.41 -10.54 16.45
N ASP A 99 2.71 -10.25 16.48
CA ASP A 99 3.36 -9.66 17.65
C ASP A 99 2.90 -8.21 17.87
N CYS A 100 2.61 -7.49 16.78
CA CYS A 100 1.99 -6.16 16.82
C CYS A 100 0.46 -6.23 16.65
N HIS A 101 -0.06 -7.10 15.79
CA HIS A 101 -1.50 -7.25 15.55
C HIS A 101 -2.18 -8.22 16.54
N THR A 102 -1.96 -8.01 17.84
CA THR A 102 -2.37 -8.95 18.92
C THR A 102 -3.88 -9.15 19.06
N GLY A 103 -4.68 -8.25 18.49
CA GLY A 103 -6.13 -8.26 18.54
C GLY A 103 -6.83 -9.02 17.40
N VAL A 104 -6.08 -9.52 16.41
CA VAL A 104 -6.65 -10.07 15.16
C VAL A 104 -7.66 -11.19 15.40
N THR A 105 -7.37 -12.11 16.33
CA THR A 105 -8.25 -13.23 16.70
C THR A 105 -9.54 -12.80 17.39
N LYS A 106 -9.60 -11.56 17.88
CA LYS A 106 -10.77 -10.94 18.53
C LYS A 106 -11.51 -9.99 17.59
N GLY A 107 -11.18 -9.98 16.30
CA GLY A 107 -11.76 -9.09 15.29
C GLY A 107 -11.23 -7.66 15.33
N VAL A 108 -10.10 -7.42 16.02
CA VAL A 108 -9.43 -6.11 16.04
C VAL A 108 -8.25 -6.18 15.06
N TYR A 109 -8.48 -5.73 13.84
CA TYR A 109 -7.52 -5.87 12.73
C TYR A 109 -6.46 -4.77 12.67
N ARG A 110 -6.79 -3.56 13.16
CA ARG A 110 -5.84 -2.44 13.27
C ARG A 110 -5.33 -2.34 14.71
N PRO A 111 -4.02 -2.50 14.94
CA PRO A 111 -3.45 -2.32 16.25
C PRO A 111 -3.42 -0.83 16.61
N SER A 112 -3.32 -0.54 17.90
CA SER A 112 -3.04 0.80 18.40
C SER A 112 -1.57 0.93 18.75
N SER A 113 -1.08 2.16 18.76
CA SER A 113 0.28 2.49 19.19
C SER A 113 0.63 1.97 20.58
N SER A 114 -0.36 1.75 21.44
CA SER A 114 -0.16 1.16 22.76
C SER A 114 0.46 -0.24 22.75
N THR A 115 0.32 -1.02 21.66
CA THR A 115 0.95 -2.35 21.57
C THR A 115 2.48 -2.27 21.57
N CYS A 116 3.05 -1.14 21.16
CA CYS A 116 4.49 -0.92 21.25
C CYS A 116 5.00 -1.04 22.70
N SER A 117 4.18 -0.64 23.68
CA SER A 117 4.53 -0.68 25.10
C SER A 117 4.48 -2.07 25.73
N ASP A 118 4.08 -3.10 24.97
CA ASP A 118 4.18 -4.49 25.42
C ASP A 118 5.65 -4.97 25.44
N CYS A 119 6.52 -4.35 24.62
CA CYS A 119 7.94 -4.66 24.50
C CYS A 119 8.87 -3.46 24.80
N HIS A 120 8.43 -2.23 24.54
CA HIS A 120 9.18 -0.99 24.75
C HIS A 120 8.64 -0.18 25.94
N ASP A 121 9.37 0.83 26.37
CA ASP A 121 8.89 1.79 27.38
C ASP A 121 7.69 2.62 26.85
N GLU A 122 6.91 3.22 27.76
CA GLU A 122 5.67 3.95 27.41
C GLU A 122 5.89 5.13 26.46
N ASP A 123 7.07 5.76 26.49
CA ASP A 123 7.44 6.88 25.62
C ASP A 123 7.69 6.45 24.17
N TYR A 124 7.92 5.16 23.91
CA TYR A 124 8.10 4.63 22.55
C TYR A 124 6.86 4.79 21.67
N VAL A 125 5.68 4.98 22.28
CA VAL A 125 4.44 5.35 21.58
C VAL A 125 4.62 6.65 20.78
N GLU A 126 5.48 7.56 21.23
CA GLU A 126 5.78 8.81 20.52
C GLU A 126 6.46 8.55 19.16
N VAL A 127 7.34 7.54 19.07
CA VAL A 127 7.99 7.15 17.81
C VAL A 127 6.96 6.69 16.78
N PHE A 128 5.99 5.86 17.19
CA PHE A 128 4.90 5.45 16.31
C PHE A 128 4.13 6.66 15.77
N ASN A 129 3.76 7.59 16.67
CA ASN A 129 2.96 8.74 16.29
C ASN A 129 3.75 9.70 15.39
N GLU A 130 5.04 9.88 15.66
CA GLU A 130 5.95 10.68 14.84
C GLU A 130 6.06 10.09 13.43
N TRP A 131 6.39 8.81 13.29
CA TRP A 131 6.49 8.15 11.98
C TRP A 131 5.18 8.24 11.21
N ALA A 132 4.06 7.87 11.83
CA ALA A 132 2.75 7.92 11.18
C ALA A 132 2.39 9.33 10.70
N SER A 133 2.59 10.35 11.56
CA SER A 133 2.20 11.73 11.24
C SER A 133 3.13 12.39 10.22
N THR A 134 4.44 12.12 10.28
CA THR A 134 5.42 12.68 9.34
C THR A 134 5.26 12.09 7.95
N THR A 135 5.12 10.76 7.84
CA THR A 135 4.87 10.10 6.55
C THR A 135 3.50 10.51 5.98
N GLU A 136 2.45 10.67 6.80
CA GLU A 136 1.15 11.18 6.35
C GLU A 136 1.26 12.61 5.79
N ALA A 137 1.93 13.51 6.52
CA ALA A 137 2.16 14.88 6.07
C ALA A 137 2.92 14.91 4.72
N ARG A 138 3.93 14.06 4.57
CA ARG A 138 4.70 13.96 3.34
C ARG A 138 3.87 13.45 2.17
N ILE A 139 3.01 12.46 2.39
CA ILE A 139 2.03 12.00 1.39
C ILE A 139 1.10 13.15 0.98
N ASP A 140 0.68 14.00 1.90
CA ASP A 140 -0.19 15.16 1.62
C ASP A 140 0.52 16.27 0.83
N GLU A 141 1.80 16.52 1.11
CA GLU A 141 2.64 17.42 0.31
C GLU A 141 2.77 16.92 -1.13
N LEU A 142 3.06 15.63 -1.31
CA LEU A 142 3.16 14.99 -2.63
C LEU A 142 1.84 14.95 -3.37
N LYS A 143 0.69 14.88 -2.69
CA LYS A 143 -0.63 15.06 -3.33
C LYS A 143 -0.77 16.45 -3.93
N SER A 144 -0.28 17.48 -3.24
CA SER A 144 -0.34 18.86 -3.74
C SER A 144 0.54 19.03 -4.98
N LEU A 145 1.77 18.50 -4.93
CA LEU A 145 2.69 18.50 -6.08
C LEU A 145 2.15 17.70 -7.26
N ARG A 146 1.48 16.57 -7.00
CA ARG A 146 0.82 15.77 -8.03
C ARG A 146 -0.24 16.56 -8.80
N ILE A 147 -1.02 17.42 -8.11
CA ILE A 147 -2.06 18.24 -8.76
C ILE A 147 -1.43 19.20 -9.76
N GLU A 148 -0.31 19.84 -9.38
CA GLU A 148 0.45 20.73 -10.27
C GLU A 148 1.00 19.98 -11.49
N VAL A 149 1.60 18.80 -11.27
CA VAL A 149 2.08 17.93 -12.37
C VAL A 149 0.94 17.54 -13.33
N GLU A 150 -0.22 17.16 -12.80
CA GLU A 150 -1.38 16.78 -13.61
C GLU A 150 -1.95 17.95 -14.43
N GLU A 151 -1.89 19.18 -13.90
CA GLU A 151 -2.30 20.39 -14.63
C GLU A 151 -1.36 20.66 -15.81
N GLU A 152 -0.04 20.61 -15.59
CA GLU A 152 0.95 20.81 -16.66
C GLU A 152 0.92 19.71 -17.73
N LEU A 153 0.72 18.45 -17.32
CA LEU A 153 0.52 17.33 -18.26
C LEU A 153 -0.70 17.57 -19.14
N ARG A 154 -1.81 18.04 -18.55
CA ARG A 154 -3.05 18.33 -19.27
C ARG A 154 -2.86 19.46 -20.28
N ASP A 155 -2.13 20.50 -19.91
CA ASP A 155 -1.85 21.62 -20.82
C ASP A 155 -0.91 21.18 -21.96
N ALA A 156 0.08 20.34 -21.67
CA ALA A 156 0.95 19.78 -22.69
C ALA A 156 0.22 18.85 -23.68
N ASP A 157 -0.70 18.02 -23.17
CA ASP A 157 -1.57 17.17 -24.00
C ASP A 157 -2.51 18.03 -24.88
N ALA A 158 -3.09 19.10 -24.33
CA ALA A 158 -3.92 20.04 -25.09
C ALA A 158 -3.15 20.73 -26.22
N ALA A 159 -1.85 20.96 -26.02
CA ALA A 159 -0.93 21.48 -27.03
C ALA A 159 -0.42 20.41 -28.02
N ASN A 160 -0.81 19.14 -27.87
CA ASN A 160 -0.33 18.00 -28.66
C ASN A 160 1.20 17.84 -28.64
N ARG A 161 1.84 18.11 -27.49
CA ARG A 161 3.28 17.92 -27.29
C ARG A 161 3.60 16.42 -27.22
N ASP A 162 4.83 16.06 -27.59
CA ASP A 162 5.33 14.69 -27.36
C ASP A 162 5.74 14.55 -25.88
N THR A 163 4.85 13.96 -25.08
CA THR A 163 4.99 13.79 -23.64
C THR A 163 5.27 12.34 -23.23
N ALA A 164 5.59 11.44 -24.17
CA ALA A 164 5.70 10.01 -23.88
C ALA A 164 6.72 9.71 -22.77
N ALA A 165 7.92 10.29 -22.84
CA ALA A 165 8.95 10.11 -21.81
C ALA A 165 8.55 10.72 -20.45
N VAL A 166 7.78 11.81 -20.47
CA VAL A 166 7.27 12.47 -19.26
C VAL A 166 6.25 11.59 -18.55
N TRP A 167 5.33 11.00 -19.32
CA TRP A 167 4.32 10.08 -18.81
C TRP A 167 4.91 8.83 -18.16
N GLU A 168 6.04 8.32 -18.64
CA GLU A 168 6.75 7.19 -18.00
C GLU A 168 7.27 7.55 -16.60
N ILE A 169 7.89 8.73 -16.45
CA ILE A 169 8.40 9.22 -15.16
C ILE A 169 7.24 9.45 -14.19
N TYR A 170 6.19 10.14 -14.64
CA TYR A 170 5.01 10.38 -13.83
C TYR A 170 4.32 9.08 -13.41
N SER A 171 4.23 8.09 -14.31
CA SER A 171 3.61 6.79 -14.01
C SER A 171 4.42 6.00 -12.98
N ARG A 172 5.76 6.09 -13.02
CA ARG A 172 6.64 5.54 -11.97
C ARG A 172 6.38 6.21 -10.63
N ALA A 173 6.36 7.53 -10.57
CA ALA A 173 6.06 8.28 -9.35
C ALA A 173 4.72 7.88 -8.73
N LEU A 174 3.66 7.75 -9.56
CA LEU A 174 2.35 7.32 -9.09
C LEU A 174 2.33 5.89 -8.55
N ARG A 175 3.09 4.98 -9.17
CA ARG A 175 3.25 3.61 -8.68
C ARG A 175 3.91 3.60 -7.31
N ASN A 176 5.00 4.34 -7.15
CA ASN A 176 5.76 4.43 -5.90
C ASN A 176 4.94 5.09 -4.78
N LEU A 177 4.24 6.19 -5.07
CA LEU A 177 3.33 6.83 -4.11
C LEU A 177 2.19 5.88 -3.70
N ARG A 178 1.68 5.10 -4.65
CA ARG A 178 0.63 4.12 -4.41
C ARG A 178 1.15 2.96 -3.55
N TYR A 179 2.40 2.54 -3.71
CA TYR A 179 3.05 1.51 -2.91
C TYR A 179 2.99 1.86 -1.41
N VAL A 180 3.47 3.05 -1.03
CA VAL A 180 3.45 3.54 0.35
C VAL A 180 2.02 3.69 0.88
N ARG A 181 1.08 4.17 0.05
CA ARG A 181 -0.32 4.35 0.46
C ARG A 181 -1.08 3.03 0.63
N HIS A 182 -0.71 1.97 -0.09
CA HIS A 182 -1.36 0.67 0.00
C HIS A 182 -0.95 -0.11 1.24
N ASP A 183 0.27 0.09 1.73
CA ASP A 183 0.68 -0.42 3.04
C ASP A 183 -0.29 0.04 4.13
N GLY A 184 -0.65 1.34 4.12
CA GLY A 184 -1.75 1.87 4.93
C GLY A 184 -1.41 2.10 6.41
N THR A 185 -0.14 1.92 6.80
CA THR A 185 0.34 2.21 8.15
C THR A 185 0.96 3.59 8.30
N HIS A 186 1.13 4.32 7.18
CA HIS A 186 1.88 5.59 7.12
C HIS A 186 3.31 5.39 7.63
N GLY A 187 4.02 4.40 7.07
CA GLY A 187 5.44 4.20 7.34
C GLY A 187 5.75 3.44 8.63
N VAL A 188 4.78 3.03 9.45
CA VAL A 188 5.07 2.30 10.69
C VAL A 188 5.64 0.90 10.44
N HIS A 189 5.21 0.21 9.39
CA HIS A 189 5.81 -1.08 9.02
C HIS A 189 7.29 -0.94 8.65
N ASN A 190 7.67 0.15 7.99
CA ASN A 190 9.04 0.42 7.61
C ASN A 190 9.23 1.91 7.27
N ASN A 191 9.65 2.71 8.24
CA ASN A 191 9.69 4.16 8.07
C ASN A 191 10.81 4.58 7.12
N GLU A 192 12.00 3.99 7.26
CA GLU A 192 13.15 4.30 6.40
C GLU A 192 12.86 3.98 4.93
N TYR A 193 12.29 2.81 4.64
CA TYR A 193 11.93 2.45 3.27
C TYR A 193 10.79 3.31 2.72
N ALA A 194 9.77 3.60 3.53
CA ALA A 194 8.68 4.48 3.11
C ALA A 194 9.19 5.88 2.73
N GLU A 195 10.05 6.48 3.55
CA GLU A 195 10.63 7.79 3.26
C GLU A 195 11.54 7.77 2.02
N ALA A 196 12.36 6.72 1.86
CA ALA A 196 13.19 6.55 0.65
C ALA A 196 12.35 6.44 -0.63
N ILE A 197 11.20 5.75 -0.58
CA ILE A 197 10.27 5.70 -1.71
C ILE A 197 9.68 7.10 -1.97
N LEU A 198 9.24 7.81 -0.94
CA LEU A 198 8.65 9.15 -1.08
C LEU A 198 9.66 10.17 -1.63
N ASP A 199 10.96 10.04 -1.33
CA ASP A 199 12.04 10.81 -1.97
C ASP A 199 12.01 10.64 -3.50
N THR A 200 11.92 9.38 -3.98
CA THR A 200 11.86 9.12 -5.43
C THR A 200 10.61 9.68 -6.09
N VAL A 201 9.47 9.66 -5.38
CA VAL A 201 8.21 10.26 -5.88
C VAL A 201 8.37 11.76 -6.07
N GLU A 202 8.98 12.44 -5.09
CA GLU A 202 9.23 13.87 -5.15
C GLU A 202 10.18 14.23 -6.29
N GLU A 203 11.27 13.47 -6.44
CA GLU A 203 12.24 13.64 -7.52
C GLU A 203 11.57 13.48 -8.89
N ASP A 204 10.78 12.44 -9.09
CA ASP A 204 10.10 12.16 -10.35
C ASP A 204 9.04 13.22 -10.70
N PHE A 205 8.29 13.71 -9.72
CA PHE A 205 7.35 14.81 -9.94
C PHE A 205 8.07 16.10 -10.32
N LYS A 206 9.16 16.45 -9.65
CA LYS A 206 9.98 17.61 -10.02
C LYS A 206 10.61 17.45 -11.40
N GLN A 207 11.13 16.26 -11.72
CA GLN A 207 11.69 15.97 -13.03
C GLN A 207 10.62 16.09 -14.13
N THR A 208 9.40 15.64 -13.86
CA THR A 208 8.24 15.79 -14.75
C THR A 208 7.97 17.26 -15.06
N LEU A 209 7.87 18.12 -14.03
CA LEU A 209 7.65 19.56 -14.21
C LEU A 209 8.78 20.21 -15.02
N VAL A 210 10.04 19.88 -14.71
CA VAL A 210 11.20 20.42 -15.45
C VAL A 210 11.17 20.02 -16.93
N GLN A 211 10.81 18.76 -17.25
CA GLN A 211 10.70 18.34 -18.64
C GLN A 211 9.54 19.04 -19.35
N LEU A 212 8.41 19.23 -18.68
CA LEU A 212 7.27 19.98 -19.22
C LEU A 212 7.57 21.48 -19.42
N ASP A 213 8.47 22.07 -18.65
CA ASP A 213 8.94 23.45 -18.87
C ASP A 213 10.09 23.53 -19.89
N SER A 214 10.75 22.44 -20.27
CA SER A 214 11.92 22.49 -21.17
C SER A 214 11.59 22.38 -22.67
N VAL A 215 10.38 21.91 -23.03
CA VAL A 215 9.98 21.66 -24.44
C VAL A 215 9.04 22.75 -24.97
N TRP A 216 9.37 24.01 -24.72
CA TRP A 216 8.75 25.18 -25.37
C TRP A 216 9.23 25.38 -26.81
#